data_AF-A0A1E4SK92-F1
#
_entry.id   AF-A0A1E4SK92-F1
#
_cell.length_a   1.000
_cell.length_b   1.000
_cell.length_c   1.000
_cell.angle_alpha   90.00
_cell.angle_beta   90.00
_cell.angle_gamma   90.00
#
_symmetry.space_group_name_H-M   'P 1'
#
loop_
_entity.id
_entity.type
_entity.pdbx_description
1 polymer ?
#
loop_
_entity_poly.entity_id
_entity_poly.type
_entity_poly.pdbx_seq_one_letter_code
_entity_poly.pdbx_strand_id
1 'polypeptide(L)'
;MSFRDALNQYIEHPTKYDDVIFHDDNVVIIRDKFPKSIRHFLIIPKSKLITHIHPLDVFNRNYIDQKGDELYELMLEYVEKAKDLIVQDLSTTLNHLDNIKASEFKNSFIRAGIHSVPSLRNLHIHVITQDFHSDRMKNKKHYNSFTTKFFVDFEQLDPMLNEKFNKLVNRNENYDSSSAHESESDDGIEYVRHVRNGATLNEFLKSDLKCVYCGVNFEKSMVKLKEHLKIHFKEKYQALGDYQNLLPNASR
;
A
#
# COMPACT_ATOMS: atom_id res chain seq x y z
N MET A 1 -20.43 16.76 0.80
CA MET A 1 -19.83 15.41 0.67
C MET A 1 -18.98 15.11 1.89
N SER A 2 -19.05 13.88 2.42
CA SER A 2 -18.20 13.46 3.54
C SER A 2 -16.75 13.31 3.08
N PHE A 3 -15.78 13.59 3.95
CA PHE A 3 -14.36 13.34 3.64
C PHE A 3 -14.10 11.88 3.24
N ARG A 4 -14.90 10.93 3.76
CA ARG A 4 -14.75 9.50 3.44
C ARG A 4 -15.08 9.17 1.98
N ASP A 5 -15.77 10.06 1.26
CA ASP A 5 -16.19 9.89 -0.13
C ASP A 5 -15.30 10.67 -1.12
N ALA A 6 -14.16 11.19 -0.64
CA ALA A 6 -13.30 12.10 -1.40
C ALA A 6 -12.72 11.50 -2.70
N LEU A 7 -12.73 10.16 -2.86
CA LEU A 7 -12.21 9.50 -4.05
C LEU A 7 -13.24 9.37 -5.18
N ASN A 8 -14.54 9.49 -4.88
CA ASN A 8 -15.61 9.38 -5.89
C ASN A 8 -15.43 10.38 -7.04
N GLN A 9 -14.95 11.58 -6.72
CA GLN A 9 -14.75 12.63 -7.72
C GLN A 9 -13.74 12.24 -8.81
N TYR A 10 -12.70 11.46 -8.46
CA TYR A 10 -11.72 10.96 -9.43
C TYR A 10 -12.31 9.85 -10.29
N ILE A 11 -13.16 9.00 -9.72
CA ILE A 11 -13.86 7.93 -10.46
C ILE A 11 -14.82 8.54 -11.49
N GLU A 12 -15.60 9.54 -11.09
CA GLU A 12 -16.63 10.15 -11.94
C GLU A 12 -16.05 11.11 -12.99
N HIS A 13 -14.97 11.82 -12.67
CA HIS A 13 -14.42 12.88 -13.50
C HIS A 13 -12.89 12.88 -13.55
N PRO A 14 -12.23 11.79 -13.99
CA PRO A 14 -10.78 11.65 -13.91
C PRO A 14 -10.01 12.72 -14.70
N THR A 15 -10.58 13.26 -15.79
CA THR A 15 -9.91 14.28 -16.61
C THR A 15 -9.93 15.69 -16.00
N LYS A 16 -10.62 15.91 -14.88
CA LYS A 16 -10.73 17.22 -14.23
C LYS A 16 -9.63 17.51 -13.20
N TYR A 17 -8.75 16.55 -12.92
CA TYR A 17 -7.82 16.63 -11.80
C TYR A 17 -6.38 16.35 -12.24
N ASP A 18 -5.48 17.30 -12.01
CA ASP A 18 -4.05 17.18 -12.36
C ASP A 18 -3.32 16.07 -11.58
N ASP A 19 -3.88 15.67 -10.43
CA ASP A 19 -3.39 14.56 -9.63
C ASP A 19 -3.63 13.20 -10.30
N VAL A 20 -4.49 13.12 -11.32
CA VAL A 20 -4.73 11.89 -12.10
C VAL A 20 -3.62 11.71 -13.11
N ILE A 21 -2.85 10.63 -12.95
CA ILE A 21 -1.69 10.32 -13.80
C ILE A 21 -1.98 9.22 -14.82
N PHE A 22 -3.04 8.44 -14.60
CA PHE A 22 -3.53 7.44 -15.55
C PHE A 22 -5.02 7.17 -15.28
N HIS A 23 -5.79 6.93 -16.33
CA HIS A 23 -7.11 6.35 -16.19
C HIS A 23 -7.50 5.59 -17.46
N ASP A 24 -8.32 4.56 -17.29
CA ASP A 24 -8.98 3.82 -18.37
C ASP A 24 -10.38 3.39 -17.90
N ASP A 25 -11.03 2.44 -18.55
CA ASP A 25 -12.37 2.00 -18.19
C ASP A 25 -12.42 1.26 -16.84
N ASN A 26 -11.31 0.69 -16.37
CA ASN A 26 -11.25 -0.13 -15.16
C ASN A 26 -10.82 0.67 -13.93
N VAL A 27 -9.81 1.53 -14.06
CA VAL A 27 -9.18 2.21 -12.92
C VAL A 27 -8.88 3.68 -13.16
N VAL A 28 -8.63 4.38 -12.06
CA VAL A 28 -7.92 5.67 -12.02
C VAL A 28 -6.71 5.51 -11.13
N ILE A 29 -5.53 5.96 -11.59
CA ILE A 29 -4.33 6.05 -10.77
C ILE A 29 -4.07 7.54 -10.51
N ILE A 30 -3.97 7.89 -9.23
CA ILE A 30 -3.75 9.26 -8.78
C ILE A 30 -2.52 9.39 -7.90
N ARG A 31 -1.95 10.59 -7.87
CA ARG A 31 -1.07 11.02 -6.80
C ARG A 31 -1.90 11.24 -5.54
N ASP A 32 -1.55 10.56 -4.44
CA ASP A 32 -2.19 10.81 -3.15
C ASP A 32 -1.98 12.28 -2.76
N LYS A 33 -3.06 12.98 -2.42
CA LYS A 33 -3.05 14.41 -2.05
C LYS A 33 -2.28 14.71 -0.76
N PHE A 34 -2.07 13.69 0.07
CA PHE A 34 -1.33 13.73 1.33
C PHE A 34 -0.23 12.65 1.33
N PRO A 35 0.76 12.72 0.43
CA PRO A 35 1.72 11.63 0.21
C PRO A 35 2.51 11.31 1.46
N LYS A 36 2.69 10.03 1.78
CA LYS A 36 3.40 9.61 3.00
C LYS A 36 4.90 9.34 2.77
N SER A 37 5.32 9.35 1.51
CA SER A 37 6.69 9.18 1.03
C SER A 37 6.93 10.07 -0.20
N ILE A 38 8.13 10.02 -0.79
CA ILE A 38 8.45 10.77 -2.02
C ILE A 38 7.48 10.46 -3.16
N ARG A 39 7.12 9.19 -3.39
CA ARG A 39 6.02 8.84 -4.28
C ARG A 39 4.99 8.01 -3.53
N HIS A 40 3.75 8.43 -3.64
CA HIS A 40 2.62 7.74 -3.03
C HIS A 40 1.41 7.90 -3.95
N PHE A 41 1.11 6.84 -4.69
CA PHE A 41 0.00 6.79 -5.62
C PHE A 41 -1.12 5.90 -5.07
N LEU A 42 -2.33 6.13 -5.55
CA LEU A 42 -3.50 5.30 -5.27
C LEU A 42 -4.05 4.76 -6.59
N ILE A 43 -4.23 3.45 -6.68
CA ILE A 43 -5.03 2.80 -7.73
C ILE A 43 -6.45 2.68 -7.20
N ILE A 44 -7.41 3.22 -7.94
CA ILE A 44 -8.82 3.29 -7.53
C ILE A 44 -9.66 2.62 -8.60
N PRO A 45 -10.25 1.44 -8.33
CA PRO A 45 -11.13 0.79 -9.27
C PRO A 45 -12.43 1.58 -9.46
N LYS A 46 -12.88 1.70 -10.71
CA LYS A 46 -14.10 2.43 -11.09
C LYS A 46 -15.38 1.61 -10.89
N SER A 47 -15.27 0.29 -10.88
CA SER A 47 -16.41 -0.60 -10.77
C SER A 47 -17.17 -0.40 -9.45
N LYS A 48 -18.46 -0.08 -9.57
CA LYS A 48 -19.38 0.09 -8.43
C LYS A 48 -19.58 -1.20 -7.64
N LEU A 49 -19.36 -2.35 -8.27
CA LEU A 49 -19.51 -3.67 -7.63
C LEU A 49 -18.42 -3.91 -6.57
N ILE A 50 -17.23 -3.36 -6.77
CA ILE A 50 -16.06 -3.63 -5.92
C ILE A 50 -15.64 -2.43 -5.07
N THR A 51 -15.99 -1.20 -5.48
CA THR A 51 -15.49 0.02 -4.83
C THR A 51 -15.85 0.12 -3.35
N HIS A 52 -16.91 -0.53 -2.88
CA HIS A 52 -17.31 -0.54 -1.46
C HIS A 52 -17.10 -1.88 -0.76
N ILE A 53 -16.45 -2.84 -1.42
CA ILE A 53 -16.11 -4.12 -0.82
C ILE A 53 -14.91 -3.92 0.12
N HIS A 54 -14.90 -4.65 1.24
CA HIS A 54 -13.80 -4.60 2.17
C HIS A 54 -12.48 -5.01 1.46
N PRO A 55 -11.39 -4.24 1.57
CA PRO A 55 -10.15 -4.51 0.81
C PRO A 55 -9.59 -5.92 0.98
N LEU A 56 -9.64 -6.48 2.19
CA LEU A 56 -9.19 -7.85 2.48
C LEU A 56 -10.06 -8.97 1.87
N ASP A 57 -11.25 -8.62 1.38
CA ASP A 57 -12.22 -9.58 0.83
C ASP A 57 -12.33 -9.49 -0.69
N VAL A 58 -11.82 -8.42 -1.31
CA VAL A 58 -12.20 -8.07 -2.68
C VAL A 58 -11.80 -9.13 -3.70
N PHE A 59 -10.66 -9.79 -3.53
CA PHE A 59 -10.18 -10.84 -4.44
C PHE A 59 -10.62 -12.25 -4.05
N ASN A 60 -11.19 -12.43 -2.85
CA ASN A 60 -11.60 -13.73 -2.33
C ASN A 60 -13.09 -14.04 -2.63
N ARG A 61 -13.69 -13.31 -3.58
CA ARG A 61 -15.11 -13.41 -3.92
C ARG A 61 -15.31 -13.34 -5.43
N ASN A 62 -16.33 -14.03 -5.91
CA ASN A 62 -16.77 -13.91 -7.30
C ASN A 62 -17.87 -12.85 -7.41
N TYR A 63 -17.79 -12.06 -8.46
CA TYR A 63 -18.78 -11.06 -8.85
C TYR A 63 -19.58 -11.56 -10.05
N ILE A 64 -20.65 -10.84 -10.40
CA ILE A 64 -21.56 -11.24 -11.49
C ILE A 64 -20.81 -11.46 -12.81
N ASP A 65 -19.84 -10.60 -13.11
CA ASP A 65 -19.15 -10.57 -14.40
C ASP A 65 -17.63 -10.86 -14.33
N GLN A 66 -17.11 -11.15 -13.12
CA GLN A 66 -15.66 -11.32 -12.93
C GLN A 66 -15.37 -12.16 -11.68
N LYS A 67 -14.46 -13.12 -11.78
CA LYS A 67 -13.99 -13.88 -10.62
C LYS A 67 -12.94 -13.09 -9.82
N GLY A 68 -12.75 -13.49 -8.57
CA GLY A 68 -11.83 -12.78 -7.66
C GLY A 68 -10.36 -12.90 -8.06
N ASP A 69 -9.95 -14.04 -8.61
CA ASP A 69 -8.62 -14.30 -9.19
C ASP A 69 -8.40 -13.48 -10.46
N GLU A 70 -9.38 -13.44 -11.37
CA GLU A 70 -9.33 -12.59 -12.57
C GLU A 70 -9.21 -11.10 -12.20
N LEU A 71 -9.90 -10.66 -11.14
CA LEU A 71 -9.79 -9.29 -10.62
C LEU A 71 -8.41 -9.03 -9.99
N TYR A 72 -7.83 -10.01 -9.30
CA TYR A 72 -6.49 -9.89 -8.72
C TYR A 72 -5.43 -9.70 -9.80
N GLU A 73 -5.44 -10.55 -10.83
CA GLU A 73 -4.51 -10.44 -11.97
C GLU A 73 -4.66 -9.10 -12.70
N LEU A 74 -5.91 -8.65 -12.92
CA LEU A 74 -6.17 -7.33 -13.50
C LEU A 74 -5.57 -6.20 -12.63
N MET A 75 -5.75 -6.26 -11.31
CA MET A 75 -5.19 -5.25 -10.41
C MET A 75 -3.66 -5.34 -10.32
N LEU A 76 -3.07 -6.54 -10.45
CA LEU A 76 -1.63 -6.75 -10.49
C LEU A 76 -0.99 -6.01 -11.68
N GLU A 77 -1.61 -6.06 -12.86
CA GLU A 77 -1.15 -5.28 -14.03
C GLU A 77 -1.12 -3.77 -13.74
N TYR A 78 -2.13 -3.25 -13.04
CA TYR A 78 -2.17 -1.84 -12.64
C TYR A 78 -1.19 -1.49 -11.51
N VAL A 79 -0.91 -2.43 -10.61
CA VAL A 79 0.15 -2.30 -9.60
C VAL A 79 1.51 -2.16 -10.29
N GLU A 80 1.82 -3.03 -11.24
CA GLU A 80 3.08 -2.96 -11.98
C GLU A 80 3.18 -1.68 -12.81
N LYS A 81 2.08 -1.27 -13.47
CA LYS A 81 2.00 0.03 -14.16
C LYS A 81 2.24 1.20 -13.20
N ALA A 82 1.66 1.20 -12.01
CA ALA A 82 1.86 2.28 -11.04
C ALA A 82 3.31 2.32 -10.53
N LYS A 83 3.94 1.17 -10.31
CA LYS A 83 5.37 1.08 -9.98
C LYS A 83 6.23 1.64 -11.13
N ASP A 84 5.90 1.32 -12.38
CA ASP A 84 6.59 1.86 -13.57
C ASP A 84 6.44 3.37 -13.68
N LEU A 85 5.24 3.91 -13.43
CA LEU A 85 5.00 5.36 -13.40
C LEU A 85 5.85 6.06 -12.33
N ILE A 86 6.02 5.45 -11.15
CA ILE A 86 6.93 5.97 -10.11
C ILE A 86 8.38 5.99 -10.61
N VAL A 87 8.85 4.90 -11.21
CA VAL A 87 10.21 4.82 -11.73
C VAL A 87 10.44 5.84 -12.84
N GLN A 88 9.52 5.97 -13.79
CA GLN A 88 9.61 6.95 -14.88
C GLN A 88 9.70 8.38 -14.35
N ASP A 89 8.86 8.72 -13.38
CA ASP A 89 8.84 10.03 -12.76
C ASP A 89 10.15 10.32 -11.99
N LEU A 90 10.64 9.35 -11.21
CA LEU A 90 11.91 9.49 -10.49
C LEU A 90 13.10 9.58 -11.44
N SER A 91 13.16 8.77 -12.50
CA SER A 91 14.19 8.84 -13.54
C SER A 91 14.26 10.24 -14.18
N THR A 92 13.09 10.86 -14.39
CA THR A 92 12.99 12.22 -14.93
C THR A 92 13.44 13.27 -13.92
N THR A 93 13.17 13.06 -12.63
CA THR A 93 13.48 14.05 -11.58
C THR A 93 14.93 13.97 -11.10
N LEU A 94 15.53 12.78 -11.12
CA LEU A 94 16.89 12.50 -10.65
C LEU A 94 17.98 12.71 -11.73
N ASN A 95 17.61 13.20 -12.92
CA ASN A 95 18.49 13.35 -14.09
C ASN A 95 19.16 12.04 -14.53
N HIS A 96 18.31 11.06 -14.84
CA HIS A 96 18.62 9.72 -15.38
C HIS A 96 19.05 8.70 -14.33
N LEU A 97 18.06 7.89 -13.91
CA LEU A 97 18.30 6.66 -13.17
C LEU A 97 18.82 5.59 -14.14
N ASP A 98 19.90 4.91 -13.80
CA ASP A 98 20.38 3.76 -14.57
C ASP A 98 19.33 2.62 -14.60
N ASN A 99 19.20 1.91 -15.71
CA ASN A 99 18.14 0.89 -15.89
C ASN A 99 18.25 -0.26 -14.88
N ILE A 100 19.46 -0.69 -14.49
CA ILE A 100 19.64 -1.76 -13.50
C ILE A 100 19.20 -1.25 -12.13
N LYS A 101 19.65 -0.05 -11.75
CA LYS A 101 19.24 0.61 -10.51
C LYS A 101 17.73 0.87 -10.47
N ALA A 102 17.13 1.20 -11.60
CA ALA A 102 15.69 1.44 -11.74
C ALA A 102 14.90 0.16 -11.46
N SER A 103 15.31 -0.97 -12.04
CA SER A 103 14.65 -2.26 -11.79
C SER A 103 14.82 -2.73 -10.35
N GLU A 104 16.02 -2.61 -9.77
CA GLU A 104 16.26 -2.97 -8.37
C GLU A 104 15.42 -2.08 -7.43
N PHE A 105 15.38 -0.78 -7.69
CA PHE A 105 14.57 0.17 -6.93
C PHE A 105 13.08 -0.15 -7.03
N LYS A 106 12.59 -0.44 -8.24
CA LYS A 106 11.19 -0.83 -8.49
C LYS A 106 10.77 -2.00 -7.61
N ASN A 107 11.60 -3.04 -7.58
CA ASN A 107 11.24 -4.32 -6.96
C ASN A 107 11.52 -4.37 -5.46
N SER A 108 12.47 -3.58 -4.95
CA SER A 108 12.88 -3.62 -3.54
C SER A 108 12.40 -2.43 -2.70
N PHE A 109 12.10 -1.29 -3.34
CA PHE A 109 11.85 -0.03 -2.63
C PHE A 109 10.46 0.56 -2.86
N ILE A 110 9.70 0.04 -3.83
CA ILE A 110 8.30 0.41 -4.05
C ILE A 110 7.42 -0.74 -3.56
N ARG A 111 6.50 -0.44 -2.64
CA ARG A 111 5.50 -1.39 -2.13
C ARG A 111 4.13 -1.08 -2.68
N ALA A 112 3.34 -2.12 -2.84
CA ALA A 112 1.91 -2.02 -3.11
C ALA A 112 1.12 -2.74 -2.03
N GLY A 113 -0.07 -2.24 -1.70
CA GLY A 113 -0.91 -2.89 -0.69
C GLY A 113 -2.09 -2.05 -0.23
N ILE A 114 -2.80 -2.56 0.78
CA ILE A 114 -4.02 -1.94 1.32
C ILE A 114 -3.92 -1.79 2.83
N HIS A 115 -4.67 -0.83 3.37
CA HIS A 115 -4.86 -0.74 4.82
C HIS A 115 -5.96 -1.71 5.26
N SER A 116 -5.71 -2.51 6.31
CA SER A 116 -6.67 -3.48 6.86
C SER A 116 -8.01 -2.85 7.24
N VAL A 117 -7.99 -1.58 7.68
CA VAL A 117 -9.20 -0.75 7.87
C VAL A 117 -9.02 0.54 7.08
N PRO A 118 -9.71 0.70 5.92
CA PRO A 118 -9.53 1.85 5.06
C PRO A 118 -10.12 3.12 5.67
N SER A 119 -9.44 4.25 5.45
CA SER A 119 -9.89 5.57 5.94
C SER A 119 -10.96 6.22 5.03
N LEU A 120 -10.91 5.89 3.74
CA LEU A 120 -11.86 6.32 2.70
C LEU A 120 -12.75 5.13 2.31
N ARG A 121 -13.94 5.39 1.76
CA ARG A 121 -14.92 4.33 1.46
C ARG A 121 -14.58 3.54 0.21
N ASN A 122 -14.10 4.23 -0.82
CA ASN A 122 -13.73 3.59 -2.07
C ASN A 122 -12.49 2.72 -1.85
N LEU A 123 -12.48 1.53 -2.42
CA LEU A 123 -11.30 0.69 -2.50
C LEU A 123 -10.17 1.46 -3.17
N HIS A 124 -8.99 1.41 -2.55
CA HIS A 124 -7.78 2.02 -3.09
C HIS A 124 -6.58 1.16 -2.70
N ILE A 125 -5.72 0.90 -3.68
CA ILE A 125 -4.44 0.22 -3.48
C ILE A 125 -3.37 1.30 -3.42
N HIS A 126 -2.62 1.33 -2.33
CA HIS A 126 -1.47 2.20 -2.18
C HIS A 126 -0.32 1.64 -3.00
N VAL A 127 0.37 2.50 -3.75
CA VAL A 127 1.67 2.18 -4.37
C VAL A 127 2.65 3.27 -3.93
N ILE A 128 3.63 2.90 -3.12
CA ILE A 128 4.37 3.86 -2.29
C ILE A 128 5.86 3.51 -2.19
N THR A 129 6.73 4.51 -2.28
CA THR A 129 8.15 4.37 -1.98
C THR A 129 8.38 4.23 -0.47
N GLN A 130 9.37 3.45 -0.05
CA GLN A 130 9.55 3.11 1.36
C GLN A 130 10.33 4.14 2.19
N ASP A 131 10.67 5.30 1.62
CA ASP A 131 11.43 6.36 2.33
C ASP A 131 10.70 6.98 3.51
N PHE A 132 9.37 7.06 3.44
CA PHE A 132 8.52 7.74 4.42
C PHE A 132 9.01 9.18 4.73
N HIS A 133 9.68 9.81 3.77
CA HIS A 133 10.24 11.15 3.83
C HIS A 133 9.26 12.15 3.25
N SER A 134 8.31 12.61 4.08
CA SER A 134 7.29 13.58 3.66
C SER A 134 6.85 14.48 4.82
N ASP A 135 6.53 15.73 4.49
CA ASP A 135 5.90 16.67 5.44
C ASP A 135 4.46 16.29 5.81
N ARG A 136 3.81 15.42 5.03
CA ARG A 136 2.49 14.87 5.36
C ARG A 136 2.58 13.61 6.23
N MET A 137 3.78 13.06 6.45
CA MET A 137 4.05 12.08 7.51
C MET A 137 4.14 12.81 8.85
N LYS A 138 2.98 13.03 9.49
CA LYS A 138 2.83 13.96 10.63
C LYS A 138 2.78 13.29 12.00
N ASN A 139 2.24 12.08 12.08
CA ASN A 139 1.95 11.46 13.36
C ASN A 139 2.20 9.95 13.32
N LYS A 140 2.23 9.36 14.51
CA LYS A 140 2.50 7.95 14.75
C LYS A 140 1.55 7.02 13.99
N LYS A 141 0.26 7.38 13.95
CA LYS A 141 -0.75 6.64 13.20
C LYS A 141 -0.45 6.62 11.70
N HIS A 142 0.01 7.73 11.12
CA HIS A 142 0.38 7.78 9.70
C HIS A 142 1.56 6.86 9.41
N TYR A 143 2.56 6.80 10.27
CA TYR A 143 3.74 5.95 10.03
C TYR A 143 3.38 4.48 10.21
N ASN A 144 2.85 4.12 11.38
CA ASN A 144 2.51 2.74 11.70
C ASN A 144 1.46 2.14 10.77
N SER A 145 0.61 2.94 10.12
CA SER A 145 -0.34 2.39 9.15
C SER A 145 0.32 1.78 7.92
N PHE A 146 1.56 2.15 7.58
CA PHE A 146 2.33 1.59 6.46
C PHE A 146 3.46 0.64 6.88
N THR A 147 3.86 0.69 8.15
CA THR A 147 5.07 0.02 8.65
C THR A 147 4.79 -1.06 9.69
N THR A 148 3.54 -1.52 9.78
CA THR A 148 3.09 -2.61 10.65
C THR A 148 2.12 -3.50 9.88
N LYS A 149 1.63 -4.58 10.51
CA LYS A 149 0.57 -5.46 9.96
C LYS A 149 -0.78 -4.75 9.73
N PHE A 150 -0.88 -3.44 10.00
CA PHE A 150 -2.00 -2.62 9.53
C PHE A 150 -1.98 -2.40 8.01
N PHE A 151 -0.79 -2.45 7.39
CA PHE A 151 -0.62 -2.50 5.95
C PHE A 151 -0.48 -3.94 5.51
N VAL A 152 -1.34 -4.37 4.58
CA VAL A 152 -1.27 -5.68 3.96
C VAL A 152 -0.70 -5.52 2.57
N ASP A 153 0.43 -6.16 2.32
CA ASP A 153 1.09 -6.15 1.01
C ASP A 153 0.18 -6.78 -0.04
N PHE A 154 0.21 -6.25 -1.26
CA PHE A 154 -0.69 -6.64 -2.34
C PHE A 154 -0.56 -8.13 -2.67
N GLU A 155 0.66 -8.65 -2.66
CA GLU A 155 0.97 -10.06 -2.91
C GLU A 155 0.27 -11.00 -1.91
N GLN A 156 0.03 -10.54 -0.67
CA GLN A 156 -0.68 -11.32 0.35
C GLN A 156 -2.21 -11.33 0.16
N LEU A 157 -2.72 -10.57 -0.81
CA LEU A 157 -4.13 -10.54 -1.18
C LEU A 157 -4.47 -11.55 -2.28
N ASP A 158 -3.47 -12.26 -2.82
CA ASP A 158 -3.64 -13.29 -3.84
C ASP A 158 -4.64 -14.37 -3.37
N PRO A 159 -5.75 -14.58 -4.09
CA PRO A 159 -6.73 -15.58 -3.73
C PRO A 159 -6.19 -17.01 -3.76
N MET A 160 -5.14 -17.33 -4.52
CA MET A 160 -4.54 -18.67 -4.50
C MET A 160 -3.78 -18.95 -3.20
N LEU A 161 -3.12 -17.94 -2.63
CA LEU A 161 -2.51 -18.04 -1.29
C LEU A 161 -3.60 -18.26 -0.23
N ASN A 162 -4.72 -17.55 -0.38
CA ASN A 162 -5.87 -17.65 0.53
C ASN A 162 -6.70 -18.92 0.33
N GLU A 163 -6.78 -19.50 -0.87
CA GLU A 163 -7.56 -20.70 -1.16
C GLU A 163 -7.00 -21.91 -0.40
N LYS A 164 -5.66 -22.06 -0.40
CA LYS A 164 -5.01 -23.10 0.39
C LYS A 164 -5.28 -22.90 1.90
N PHE A 165 -5.25 -21.66 2.39
CA PHE A 165 -5.63 -21.32 3.77
C PHE A 165 -7.09 -21.68 4.09
N ASN A 166 -8.02 -21.26 3.22
CA ASN A 166 -9.46 -21.49 3.39
C ASN A 166 -9.82 -22.99 3.36
N LYS A 167 -9.14 -23.79 2.53
CA LYS A 167 -9.30 -25.26 2.50
C LYS A 167 -8.84 -25.95 3.79
N LEU A 168 -7.95 -25.35 4.57
CA LEU A 168 -7.57 -25.87 5.89
C LEU A 168 -8.53 -25.44 6.99
N VAL A 169 -8.99 -24.18 6.99
CA VAL A 169 -9.95 -23.69 7.98
C VAL A 169 -11.28 -24.45 7.88
N ASN A 170 -11.74 -24.76 6.67
CA ASN A 170 -12.95 -25.56 6.45
C ASN A 170 -12.84 -27.03 6.93
N ARG A 171 -11.65 -27.53 7.30
CA ARG A 171 -11.51 -28.84 7.96
C ARG A 171 -11.72 -28.78 9.49
N ASN A 172 -11.72 -27.59 10.08
CA ASN A 172 -11.95 -27.38 11.51
C ASN A 172 -13.23 -26.54 11.71
N GLU A 173 -14.39 -27.21 11.80
CA GLU A 173 -15.72 -26.58 11.92
C GLU A 173 -15.92 -25.71 13.19
N ASN A 174 -14.95 -25.66 14.11
CA ASN A 174 -14.97 -24.85 15.33
C ASN A 174 -13.99 -23.65 15.31
N TYR A 175 -13.61 -23.14 14.13
CA TYR A 175 -12.63 -22.06 14.04
C TYR A 175 -13.25 -20.67 14.24
N ASP A 176 -13.09 -20.14 15.45
CA ASP A 176 -13.48 -18.77 15.79
C ASP A 176 -12.56 -17.76 15.09
N SER A 177 -13.14 -17.01 14.14
CA SER A 177 -12.47 -15.94 13.37
C SER A 177 -11.94 -14.78 14.24
N SER A 178 -12.22 -14.76 15.54
CA SER A 178 -11.78 -13.72 16.48
C SER A 178 -10.47 -14.04 17.23
N SER A 179 -9.93 -15.26 17.13
CA SER A 179 -8.70 -15.64 17.84
C SER A 179 -7.45 -15.01 17.22
N ALA A 180 -6.75 -14.17 17.98
CA ALA A 180 -5.49 -13.52 17.59
C ALA A 180 -4.25 -14.40 17.83
N HIS A 181 -4.39 -15.73 17.74
CA HIS A 181 -3.27 -16.65 17.87
C HIS A 181 -2.65 -16.93 16.50
N GLU A 182 -1.40 -16.54 16.34
CA GLU A 182 -0.49 -17.11 15.35
C GLU A 182 -0.31 -18.59 15.73
N SER A 183 -1.02 -19.48 15.05
CA SER A 183 -0.70 -20.90 15.09
C SER A 183 0.37 -21.15 14.02
N GLU A 184 1.61 -21.37 14.44
CA GLU A 184 2.59 -22.07 13.62
C GLU A 184 2.01 -23.46 13.32
N SER A 185 1.60 -23.71 12.07
CA SER A 185 1.18 -25.04 11.66
C SER A 185 2.40 -25.90 11.35
N ASP A 186 2.44 -27.07 11.97
CA ASP A 186 3.47 -28.13 11.91
C ASP A 186 3.74 -28.72 10.51
N ASP A 187 3.06 -28.24 9.47
CA ASP A 187 3.17 -28.71 8.08
C ASP A 187 4.10 -27.85 7.20
N GLY A 188 4.76 -26.83 7.76
CA GLY A 188 5.70 -25.98 7.00
C GLY A 188 5.07 -25.15 5.87
N ILE A 189 3.73 -25.05 5.82
CA ILE A 189 3.01 -24.19 4.88
C ILE A 189 2.60 -22.90 5.60
N GLU A 190 3.26 -21.80 5.25
CA GLU A 190 2.97 -20.48 5.80
C GLU A 190 1.70 -19.91 5.12
N TYR A 191 0.63 -19.72 5.87
CA TYR A 191 -0.60 -19.09 5.38
C TYR A 191 -0.74 -17.67 5.94
N VAL A 192 -1.23 -16.73 5.13
CA VAL A 192 -1.39 -15.34 5.57
C VAL A 192 -2.78 -15.11 6.16
N ARG A 193 -2.91 -15.15 7.49
CA ARG A 193 -4.13 -14.71 8.18
C ARG A 193 -4.07 -13.20 8.41
N HIS A 194 -4.92 -12.46 7.69
CA HIS A 194 -5.04 -11.01 7.86
C HIS A 194 -5.72 -10.64 9.18
N VAL A 195 -5.11 -9.72 9.93
CA VAL A 195 -5.67 -9.23 11.20
C VAL A 195 -6.89 -8.37 10.92
N ARG A 196 -8.07 -8.81 11.40
CA ARG A 196 -9.34 -8.08 11.27
C ARG A 196 -9.86 -7.48 12.57
N ASN A 197 -9.34 -7.93 13.71
CA ASN A 197 -9.78 -7.45 15.01
C ASN A 197 -9.40 -5.97 15.18
N GLY A 198 -10.41 -5.11 15.36
CA GLY A 198 -10.21 -3.67 15.47
C GLY A 198 -9.37 -3.24 16.68
N ALA A 199 -9.39 -3.99 17.79
CA ALA A 199 -8.54 -3.70 18.94
C ALA A 199 -7.07 -3.98 18.62
N THR A 200 -6.76 -5.15 18.06
CA THR A 200 -5.40 -5.51 17.62
C THR A 200 -4.87 -4.55 16.55
N LEU A 201 -5.70 -4.18 15.57
CA LEU A 201 -5.31 -3.19 14.56
C LEU A 201 -5.00 -1.82 15.18
N ASN A 202 -5.78 -1.41 16.19
CA ASN A 202 -5.50 -0.17 16.92
C ASN A 202 -4.22 -0.26 17.76
N GLU A 203 -3.84 -1.44 18.25
CA GLU A 203 -2.56 -1.65 18.93
C GLU A 203 -1.38 -1.45 17.97
N PHE A 204 -1.45 -1.95 16.73
CA PHE A 204 -0.42 -1.65 15.73
C PHE A 204 -0.27 -0.15 15.47
N LEU A 205 -1.37 0.60 15.40
CA LEU A 205 -1.32 2.05 15.22
C LEU A 205 -0.74 2.80 16.44
N LYS A 206 -0.72 2.17 17.62
CA LYS A 206 -0.20 2.72 18.87
C LYS A 206 1.18 2.17 19.26
N SER A 207 1.63 1.09 18.63
CA SER A 207 2.90 0.40 18.89
C SER A 207 4.10 1.31 18.69
N ASP A 208 5.21 1.07 19.35
CA ASP A 208 6.39 1.93 19.25
C ASP A 208 6.85 2.19 17.81
N LEU A 209 7.36 3.41 17.60
CA LEU A 209 7.93 3.86 16.34
C LEU A 209 9.26 3.17 16.10
N LYS A 210 9.29 2.20 15.19
CA LYS A 210 10.52 1.49 14.80
C LYS A 210 10.91 1.87 13.37
N CYS A 211 12.20 2.09 13.14
CA CYS A 211 12.71 2.31 11.80
C CYS A 211 12.51 1.06 10.93
N VAL A 212 11.91 1.21 9.75
CA VAL A 212 11.72 0.10 8.79
C VAL A 212 13.04 -0.43 8.20
N TYR A 213 14.11 0.36 8.26
CA TYR A 213 15.41 -0.01 7.68
C TYR A 213 16.30 -0.79 8.62
N CYS A 214 16.35 -0.40 9.89
CA CYS A 214 17.33 -0.91 10.84
C CYS A 214 16.72 -1.38 12.17
N GLY A 215 15.40 -1.24 12.35
CA GLY A 215 14.69 -1.70 13.55
C GLY A 215 14.87 -0.84 14.80
N VAL A 216 15.70 0.22 14.76
CA VAL A 216 15.89 1.12 15.90
C VAL A 216 14.55 1.66 16.40
N ASN A 217 14.34 1.58 17.71
CA ASN A 217 13.10 2.00 18.37
C ASN A 217 13.22 3.46 18.86
N PHE A 218 12.23 4.27 18.49
CA PHE A 218 12.06 5.68 18.85
C PHE A 218 10.85 5.93 19.76
N GLU A 219 10.23 4.86 20.27
CA GLU A 219 9.09 4.84 21.16
C GLU A 219 7.88 5.64 20.61
N LYS A 220 7.76 6.90 21.04
CA LYS A 220 6.69 7.82 20.65
C LYS A 220 7.20 9.05 19.90
N SER A 221 8.52 9.19 19.71
CA SER A 221 9.12 10.39 19.13
C SER A 221 9.13 10.37 17.60
N MET A 222 8.08 10.93 16.98
CA MET A 222 8.04 11.16 15.53
C MET A 222 9.17 12.08 15.05
N VAL A 223 9.59 13.05 15.86
CA VAL A 223 10.66 14.00 15.49
C VAL A 223 11.97 13.25 15.29
N LYS A 224 12.39 12.47 16.30
CA LYS A 224 13.62 11.66 16.22
C LYS A 224 13.55 10.62 15.11
N LEU A 225 12.40 9.98 14.92
CA LEU A 225 12.20 9.05 13.81
C LEU A 225 12.37 9.75 12.45
N LYS A 226 11.76 10.93 12.24
CA LYS A 226 11.89 11.66 10.97
C LYS A 226 13.32 12.13 10.70
N GLU A 227 14.04 12.58 11.73
CA GLU A 227 15.47 12.90 11.62
C GLU A 227 16.28 11.69 11.21
N HIS A 228 15.99 10.52 11.78
CA HIS A 228 16.64 9.27 11.43
C HIS A 228 16.29 8.79 10.01
N LEU A 229 15.01 8.82 9.61
CA LEU A 229 14.57 8.46 8.26
C LEU A 229 15.20 9.37 7.19
N LYS A 230 15.48 10.64 7.52
CA LYS A 230 16.19 11.56 6.62
C LYS A 230 17.61 11.07 6.28
N ILE A 231 18.27 10.35 7.19
CA ILE A 231 19.60 9.75 6.95
C ILE A 231 19.46 8.65 5.89
N HIS A 232 18.56 7.69 6.10
CA HIS A 232 18.32 6.61 5.13
C HIS A 232 17.80 7.13 3.78
N PHE A 233 16.95 8.15 3.78
CA PHE A 233 16.51 8.83 2.56
C PHE A 233 17.71 9.37 1.78
N LYS A 234 18.60 10.11 2.44
CA LYS A 234 19.82 10.64 1.81
C LYS A 234 20.67 9.50 1.23
N GLU A 235 20.98 8.48 2.03
CA GLU A 235 21.82 7.36 1.60
C GLU A 235 21.24 6.65 0.36
N LYS A 236 19.95 6.35 0.39
CA LYS A 236 19.25 5.67 -0.71
C LYS A 236 19.20 6.53 -1.97
N TYR A 237 18.71 7.76 -1.88
CA TYR A 237 18.47 8.57 -3.08
C TYR A 237 19.72 9.23 -3.64
N GLN A 238 20.75 9.49 -2.82
CA GLN A 238 22.06 9.93 -3.33
C GLN A 238 22.71 8.87 -4.24
N ALA A 239 22.44 7.58 -4.02
CA ALA A 239 22.91 6.52 -4.90
C ALA A 239 22.18 6.46 -6.26
N LEU A 240 21.00 7.11 -6.36
CA LEU A 240 20.11 7.10 -7.52
C LEU A 240 20.28 8.33 -8.42
N GLY A 241 20.68 9.48 -7.88
CA GLY A 241 20.93 10.70 -8.66
C GLY A 241 20.88 11.98 -7.81
N ASP A 242 20.59 13.12 -8.46
CA ASP A 242 20.43 14.40 -7.75
C ASP A 242 19.10 14.45 -6.99
N TYR A 243 19.18 14.14 -5.69
CA TYR A 243 18.02 14.02 -4.82
C TYR A 243 17.63 15.32 -4.10
N GLN A 244 18.41 16.39 -4.21
CA GLN A 244 18.24 17.59 -3.38
C GLN A 244 16.88 18.28 -3.57
N ASN A 245 16.30 18.15 -4.76
CA ASN A 245 15.04 18.77 -5.13
C ASN A 245 13.87 17.77 -5.19
N LEU A 246 14.04 16.55 -4.66
CA LEU A 246 12.94 15.58 -4.61
C LEU A 246 11.86 16.05 -3.62
N LEU A 247 10.69 16.35 -4.15
CA LEU A 247 9.51 16.72 -3.39
C LEU A 247 8.43 15.63 -3.48
N PRO A 248 7.69 15.34 -2.39
CA PRO A 248 6.61 14.36 -2.41
C PRO A 248 5.56 14.62 -3.51
N ASN A 249 5.32 13.63 -4.36
CA ASN A 249 4.40 13.67 -5.51
C ASN A 249 4.54 14.87 -6.46
N ALA A 250 5.69 15.56 -6.46
CA ALA A 250 5.90 16.67 -7.38
C ALA A 250 5.81 16.17 -8.83
N SER A 251 4.86 16.70 -9.59
CA SER A 251 5.03 16.82 -11.03
C SER A 251 5.85 18.07 -11.29
N ARG A 252 6.62 18.04 -12.37
CA ARG A 252 7.06 19.27 -13.02
C ARG A 252 5.86 20.14 -13.40
#